data_AF-A0AAN6M405-F1
#
_entry.id   AF-A0AAN6M405-F1
#
_cell.length_a   1.000
_cell.length_b   1.000
_cell.length_c   1.000
_cell.angle_alpha   90.00
_cell.angle_beta   90.00
_cell.angle_gamma   90.00
#
_symmetry.space_group_name_H-M   'P 1'
#
loop_
_entity.id
_entity.type
_entity.pdbx_description
1 polymer ?
#
loop_
_entity_poly.entity_id
_entity_poly.type
_entity_poly.pdbx_seq_one_letter_code
_entity_poly.pdbx_strand_id
1 'polypeptide(L)'
;MLPPVEPTVFERNPNFEVLYKDLCTRKLNADGSTRDTKKQRIHAEIRQDLTTHRTNAHMTYLLTTTLSNLPSLAPSLPPDLHIPIALITALLTGKIPPKDHPILTPDTQVFLSNADIIASALSTHLQQTASLLCTLSSPLSPPPPSSLPTTASSLRTDASQVLPSTLSSSKTHLSNSAHEVLSLHLALLHAAILILERTQHGALARSTAATAENHTMYIQDI
;
A
#
# COMPACT_ATOMS: atom_id res chain seq x y z
N MET A 1 11.31 -3.76 5.84
CA MET A 1 12.77 -3.57 5.93
C MET A 1 13.07 -2.39 6.82
N LEU A 2 13.98 -2.55 7.80
CA LEU A 2 14.57 -1.39 8.46
C LEU A 2 15.40 -0.63 7.41
N PRO A 3 15.29 0.70 7.33
CA PRO A 3 16.02 1.48 6.33
C PRO A 3 17.53 1.34 6.57
N PRO A 4 18.35 1.27 5.51
CA PRO A 4 19.80 1.27 5.66
C PRO A 4 20.23 2.55 6.38
N VAL A 5 21.09 2.38 7.39
CA VAL A 5 21.63 3.48 8.20
C VAL A 5 23.03 3.81 7.69
N GLU A 6 23.38 5.10 7.71
CA GLU A 6 24.70 5.54 7.25
C GLU A 6 25.84 4.94 8.09
N PRO A 7 26.99 4.61 7.47
CA PRO A 7 28.16 4.03 8.17
C PRO A 7 28.67 4.89 9.33
N THR A 8 28.60 6.22 9.16
CA THR A 8 29.02 7.22 10.16
C THR A 8 28.23 7.11 11.47
N VAL A 9 26.99 6.63 11.42
CA VAL A 9 26.13 6.44 12.60
C VAL A 9 26.51 5.17 13.35
N PHE A 10 26.97 4.13 12.65
CA PHE A 10 27.49 2.90 13.26
C PHE A 10 28.82 3.15 13.97
N GLU A 11 29.72 3.91 13.33
CA GLU A 11 31.00 4.33 13.93
C GLU A 11 30.79 5.16 15.21
N ARG A 12 29.78 6.02 15.22
CA ARG A 12 29.45 6.87 16.38
C ARG A 12 28.74 6.12 17.51
N ASN A 13 28.06 5.01 17.21
CA ASN A 13 27.27 4.24 18.17
C ASN A 13 27.45 2.71 17.97
N PRO A 14 28.54 2.12 18.47
CA PRO A 14 28.84 0.70 18.24
C PRO A 14 27.79 -0.24 18.85
N ASN A 15 27.16 0.13 19.97
CA ASN A 15 26.07 -0.66 20.56
C ASN A 15 24.82 -0.72 19.66
N PHE A 16 24.56 0.35 18.91
CA PHE A 16 23.45 0.40 17.95
C PHE A 16 23.74 -0.48 16.74
N GLU A 17 24.99 -0.52 16.26
CA GLU A 17 25.39 -1.42 15.18
C GLU A 17 25.13 -2.90 15.52
N VAL A 18 25.49 -3.31 16.74
CA VAL A 18 25.24 -4.67 17.23
C VAL A 18 23.73 -4.98 17.28
N LEU A 19 22.93 -4.05 17.82
CA LEU A 19 21.48 -4.20 17.86
C LEU A 19 20.86 -4.26 16.46
N TYR A 20 21.27 -3.37 15.56
CA TYR A 20 20.78 -3.31 14.19
C TYR A 20 21.11 -4.60 13.43
N LYS A 21 22.32 -5.14 13.60
CA LYS A 21 22.71 -6.45 13.06
C LYS A 21 21.89 -7.58 13.68
N ASP A 22 21.69 -7.63 14.99
CA ASP A 22 20.89 -8.68 15.65
C ASP A 22 19.42 -8.64 15.19
N LEU A 23 18.83 -7.45 15.06
CA LEU A 23 17.48 -7.26 14.56
C LEU A 23 17.34 -7.76 13.12
N CYS A 24 18.25 -7.36 12.23
CA CYS A 24 18.20 -7.71 10.81
C CYS A 24 18.58 -9.18 10.52
N THR A 25 19.42 -9.81 11.35
CA THR A 25 19.92 -11.17 11.09
C THR A 25 19.22 -12.25 11.91
N ARG A 26 18.82 -11.97 13.15
CA ARG A 26 18.32 -13.00 14.08
C ARG A 26 16.86 -12.84 14.43
N LYS A 27 16.35 -11.60 14.56
CA LYS A 27 15.01 -11.35 15.13
C LYS A 27 13.93 -11.11 14.10
N LEU A 28 14.23 -10.44 13.00
CA LEU A 28 13.25 -10.00 12.00
C LEU A 28 13.54 -10.58 10.61
N ASN A 29 12.48 -10.78 9.86
CA ASN A 29 12.50 -11.05 8.44
C ASN A 29 12.49 -9.75 7.65
N ALA A 30 12.67 -9.84 6.33
CA ALA A 30 12.76 -8.67 5.47
C ALA A 30 11.47 -7.82 5.48
N ASP A 31 10.33 -8.48 5.62
CA ASP A 31 8.99 -7.91 5.75
C ASP A 31 8.69 -7.33 7.15
N GLY A 32 9.62 -7.42 8.11
CA GLY A 32 9.45 -6.97 9.49
C GLY A 32 8.74 -7.97 10.40
N SER A 33 8.41 -9.16 9.91
CA SER A 33 7.87 -10.24 10.75
C SER A 33 8.96 -10.85 11.64
N THR A 34 8.58 -11.47 12.77
CA THR A 34 9.56 -12.12 13.66
C THR A 34 10.07 -13.43 13.08
N ARG A 35 11.33 -13.80 13.32
CA ARG A 35 11.92 -15.11 13.02
C ARG A 35 11.57 -16.21 14.03
N ASP A 36 10.91 -15.87 15.14
CA ASP A 36 10.47 -16.84 16.14
C ASP A 36 9.32 -17.70 15.60
N THR A 37 9.60 -18.97 15.30
CA THR A 37 8.65 -19.90 14.68
C THR A 37 7.42 -20.16 15.54
N LYS A 38 7.54 -20.12 16.88
CA LYS A 38 6.39 -20.31 17.78
C LYS A 38 5.45 -19.11 17.69
N LYS A 39 6.00 -17.90 17.76
CA LYS A 39 5.21 -16.67 17.60
C LYS A 39 4.61 -16.56 16.21
N GLN A 40 5.35 -16.94 15.16
CA GLN A 40 4.83 -16.99 13.80
C GLN A 40 3.61 -17.91 13.67
N ARG A 41 3.64 -19.10 14.28
CA ARG A 41 2.51 -20.04 14.28
C ARG A 41 1.28 -19.45 14.95
N ILE A 42 1.44 -18.88 16.15
CA ILE A 42 0.33 -18.22 16.86
C ILE A 42 -0.25 -17.08 16.01
N HIS A 43 0.60 -16.25 15.41
CA HIS A 43 0.13 -15.19 14.52
C HIS A 43 -0.53 -15.72 13.24
N ALA A 44 -0.11 -16.87 12.71
CA ALA A 44 -0.74 -17.50 11.55
C ALA A 44 -2.14 -18.01 11.88
N GLU A 45 -2.30 -18.67 13.02
CA GLU A 45 -3.59 -19.13 13.54
C GLU A 45 -4.55 -17.96 13.77
N ILE A 46 -4.12 -16.91 14.49
CA ILE A 46 -4.93 -15.71 14.69
C ILE A 46 -5.34 -15.05 13.36
N ARG A 47 -4.44 -15.01 12.36
CA ARG A 47 -4.77 -14.48 11.03
C ARG A 47 -5.79 -15.34 10.31
N GLN A 48 -5.70 -16.66 10.44
CA GLN A 48 -6.66 -17.59 9.88
C GLN A 48 -8.04 -17.38 10.52
N ASP A 49 -8.12 -17.34 11.86
CA ASP A 49 -9.37 -17.10 12.58
C ASP A 49 -9.99 -15.75 12.21
N LEU A 50 -9.17 -14.69 12.18
CA LEU A 50 -9.60 -13.37 11.76
C LEU A 50 -10.12 -13.37 10.32
N THR A 51 -9.49 -14.13 9.43
CA THR A 51 -9.95 -14.26 8.04
C THR A 51 -11.32 -14.93 7.99
N THR A 52 -11.49 -16.03 8.72
CA THR A 52 -12.77 -16.75 8.84
C THR A 52 -13.88 -15.86 9.42
N HIS A 53 -13.60 -15.13 10.50
CA HIS A 53 -14.57 -14.21 11.08
C HIS A 53 -14.93 -13.07 10.14
N ARG A 54 -13.95 -12.51 9.42
CA ARG A 54 -14.20 -11.47 8.42
C ARG A 54 -15.02 -11.99 7.25
N THR A 55 -14.71 -13.17 6.71
CA THR A 55 -15.49 -13.76 5.61
C THR A 55 -16.94 -14.00 6.05
N ASN A 56 -17.14 -14.54 7.25
CA ASN A 56 -18.49 -14.79 7.79
C ASN A 56 -19.27 -13.48 8.02
N ALA A 57 -18.61 -12.46 8.58
CA ALA A 57 -19.20 -11.15 8.80
C ALA A 57 -19.58 -10.48 7.46
N HIS A 58 -18.69 -10.50 6.47
CA HIS A 58 -18.97 -9.94 5.14
C HIS A 58 -20.05 -10.71 4.39
N MET A 59 -20.07 -12.05 4.48
CA MET A 59 -21.11 -12.87 3.90
C MET A 59 -22.47 -12.54 4.49
N THR A 60 -22.57 -12.44 5.82
CA THR A 60 -23.80 -12.07 6.52
C THR A 60 -24.25 -10.67 6.11
N TYR A 61 -23.34 -9.69 6.14
CA TYR A 61 -23.62 -8.32 5.74
C TYR A 61 -24.12 -8.22 4.30
N LEU A 62 -23.47 -8.92 3.37
CA LEU A 62 -23.82 -8.94 1.96
C LEU A 62 -25.21 -9.56 1.76
N LEU A 63 -25.50 -10.69 2.39
CA LEU A 63 -26.82 -11.33 2.32
C LEU A 63 -27.91 -10.43 2.91
N THR A 64 -27.69 -9.83 4.07
CA THR A 64 -28.68 -8.94 4.71
C THR A 64 -28.92 -7.68 3.89
N THR A 65 -27.88 -7.08 3.32
CA THR A 65 -27.99 -5.86 2.51
C THR A 65 -28.66 -6.15 1.17
N THR A 66 -28.33 -7.26 0.54
CA THR A 66 -28.98 -7.68 -0.71
C THR A 66 -30.43 -8.07 -0.47
N LEU A 67 -30.74 -8.75 0.64
CA LEU A 67 -32.12 -9.03 1.04
C LEU A 67 -32.93 -7.75 1.30
N SER A 68 -32.34 -6.75 1.96
CA SER A 68 -32.98 -5.45 2.20
C SER A 68 -33.36 -4.72 0.91
N ASN A 69 -32.54 -4.86 -0.12
CA ASN A 69 -32.72 -4.17 -1.39
C ASN A 69 -33.44 -5.05 -2.43
N LEU A 70 -33.62 -6.34 -2.18
CA LEU A 70 -34.24 -7.28 -3.11
C LEU A 70 -35.62 -6.82 -3.63
N PRO A 71 -36.52 -6.27 -2.80
CA PRO A 71 -37.83 -5.79 -3.27
C PRO A 71 -37.78 -4.67 -4.32
N SER A 72 -36.68 -3.89 -4.36
CA SER A 72 -36.52 -2.81 -5.35
C SER A 72 -35.71 -3.24 -6.58
N LEU A 73 -34.88 -4.28 -6.45
CA LEU A 73 -33.99 -4.75 -7.52
C LEU A 73 -34.53 -5.95 -8.32
N ALA A 74 -35.47 -6.72 -7.77
CA ALA A 74 -36.01 -7.91 -8.43
C ALA A 74 -37.47 -7.70 -8.88
N PRO A 75 -37.72 -7.29 -10.14
CA PRO A 75 -39.08 -7.15 -10.66
C PRO A 75 -39.79 -8.51 -10.85
N SER A 76 -39.05 -9.62 -10.78
CA SER A 76 -39.58 -10.99 -10.81
C SER A 76 -40.18 -11.46 -9.48
N LEU A 77 -39.99 -10.69 -8.41
CA LEU A 77 -40.47 -11.06 -7.08
C LEU A 77 -41.96 -10.70 -6.93
N PRO A 78 -42.80 -11.61 -6.42
CA PRO A 78 -44.20 -11.31 -6.12
C PRO A 78 -44.33 -10.16 -5.10
N PRO A 79 -45.21 -9.16 -5.34
CA PRO A 79 -45.40 -8.02 -4.44
C PRO A 79 -45.73 -8.42 -3.00
N ASP A 80 -46.45 -9.54 -2.82
CA ASP A 80 -46.85 -10.06 -1.51
C ASP A 80 -45.66 -10.45 -0.61
N LEU A 81 -44.50 -10.74 -1.21
CA LEU A 81 -43.28 -11.10 -0.47
C LEU A 81 -42.46 -9.90 -0.02
N HIS A 82 -42.76 -8.68 -0.50
CA HIS A 82 -41.97 -7.49 -0.20
C HIS A 82 -42.02 -7.13 1.29
N ILE A 83 -43.20 -7.21 1.90
CA ILE A 83 -43.41 -6.88 3.31
C ILE A 83 -42.75 -7.92 4.24
N PRO A 84 -42.96 -9.24 4.08
CA PRO A 84 -42.25 -10.26 4.86
C PRO A 84 -40.72 -10.13 4.78
N ILE A 85 -40.17 -9.85 3.60
CA ILE A 85 -38.73 -9.67 3.41
C ILE A 85 -38.22 -8.45 4.18
N ALA A 86 -38.93 -7.32 4.11
CA ALA A 86 -38.55 -6.11 4.83
C ALA A 86 -38.58 -6.31 6.36
N LEU A 87 -39.61 -6.98 6.88
CA LEU A 87 -39.76 -7.28 8.31
C LEU A 87 -38.67 -8.23 8.81
N ILE A 88 -38.34 -9.27 8.05
CA ILE A 88 -37.28 -10.22 8.43
C ILE A 88 -35.91 -9.59 8.31
N THR A 89 -35.68 -8.74 7.31
CA THR A 89 -34.44 -7.96 7.25
C THR A 89 -34.30 -7.04 8.46
N ALA A 90 -35.39 -6.38 8.88
CA ALA A 90 -35.40 -5.55 10.09
C ALA A 90 -35.15 -6.38 11.37
N LEU A 91 -35.67 -7.60 11.43
CA LEU A 91 -35.39 -8.56 12.51
C LEU A 91 -33.91 -8.98 12.54
N LEU A 92 -33.35 -9.37 11.39
CA LEU A 92 -31.94 -9.80 11.25
C LEU A 92 -30.95 -8.67 11.53
N THR A 93 -31.33 -7.42 11.25
CA THR A 93 -30.51 -6.23 11.56
C THR A 93 -30.70 -5.73 13.00
N GLY A 94 -31.56 -6.36 13.80
CA GLY A 94 -31.80 -5.99 15.19
C GLY A 94 -32.58 -4.68 15.36
N LYS A 95 -33.32 -4.25 14.34
CA LYS A 95 -34.17 -3.05 14.40
C LYS A 95 -35.49 -3.27 15.14
N ILE A 96 -35.84 -4.53 15.40
CA ILE A 96 -37.07 -4.94 16.08
C ILE A 96 -36.71 -5.50 17.47
N PRO A 97 -37.35 -5.02 18.55
CA PRO A 97 -37.12 -5.54 19.90
C PRO A 97 -37.54 -7.01 20.05
N PRO A 98 -36.87 -7.79 20.94
CA PRO A 98 -37.18 -9.21 21.17
C PRO A 98 -38.63 -9.49 21.61
N LYS A 99 -39.32 -8.49 22.14
CA LYS A 99 -40.71 -8.57 22.61
C LYS A 99 -41.74 -8.70 21.49
N ASP A 100 -41.41 -8.23 20.29
CA ASP A 100 -42.33 -8.18 19.15
C ASP A 100 -42.13 -9.37 18.19
N HIS A 101 -41.13 -10.23 18.44
CA HIS A 101 -40.90 -11.46 17.70
C HIS A 101 -42.13 -12.38 17.59
N PRO A 102 -42.93 -12.65 18.66
CA PRO A 102 -44.09 -13.53 18.53
C PRO A 102 -45.14 -12.99 17.56
N ILE A 103 -45.23 -11.67 17.39
CA ILE A 103 -46.19 -11.01 16.49
C ILE A 103 -45.80 -11.24 15.02
N LEU A 104 -44.51 -11.39 14.73
CA LEU A 104 -43.95 -11.56 13.39
C LEU A 104 -43.85 -13.02 12.94
N THR A 105 -44.21 -13.98 13.81
CA THR A 105 -44.27 -15.42 13.49
C THR A 105 -44.97 -15.73 12.16
N PRO A 106 -46.16 -15.17 11.84
CA PRO A 106 -46.82 -15.43 10.55
C PRO A 106 -45.99 -14.97 9.34
N ASP A 107 -45.42 -13.76 9.38
CA ASP A 107 -44.57 -13.25 8.30
C ASP A 107 -43.30 -14.08 8.14
N THR A 108 -42.76 -14.58 9.26
CA THR A 108 -41.61 -15.49 9.27
C THR A 108 -41.95 -16.81 8.56
N GLN A 109 -43.15 -17.36 8.77
CA GLN A 109 -43.59 -18.57 8.09
C GLN A 109 -43.82 -18.35 6.59
N VAL A 110 -44.39 -17.20 6.19
CA VAL A 110 -44.58 -16.84 4.78
C VAL A 110 -43.24 -16.68 4.05
N PHE A 111 -42.24 -16.12 4.71
CA PHE A 111 -40.89 -16.03 4.14
C PHE A 111 -40.24 -17.41 4.01
N LEU A 112 -40.34 -18.26 5.04
CA LEU A 112 -39.76 -19.60 5.01
C LEU A 112 -40.43 -20.50 3.97
N SER A 113 -41.74 -20.38 3.77
CA SER A 113 -42.47 -21.14 2.74
C SER A 113 -42.13 -20.70 1.31
N ASN A 114 -41.66 -19.46 1.12
CA ASN A 114 -41.24 -18.92 -0.18
C ASN A 114 -39.71 -18.76 -0.28
N ALA A 115 -38.95 -19.43 0.59
CA ALA A 115 -37.50 -19.28 0.66
C ALA A 115 -36.79 -19.60 -0.67
N ASP A 116 -37.30 -20.58 -1.43
CA ASP A 116 -36.71 -20.96 -2.73
C ASP A 116 -36.82 -19.84 -3.78
N ILE A 117 -37.97 -19.17 -3.83
CA ILE A 117 -38.21 -18.04 -4.75
C ILE A 117 -37.28 -16.88 -4.36
N ILE A 118 -37.21 -16.57 -3.07
CA ILE A 118 -36.36 -15.50 -2.53
C ILE A 118 -34.89 -15.81 -2.81
N ALA A 119 -34.44 -17.06 -2.57
CA ALA A 119 -33.08 -17.51 -2.82
C ALA A 119 -32.71 -17.45 -4.30
N SER A 120 -33.64 -17.81 -5.20
CA SER A 120 -33.43 -17.72 -6.66
C SER A 120 -33.26 -16.26 -7.12
N ALA A 121 -34.09 -15.35 -6.60
CA ALA A 121 -34.00 -13.92 -6.91
C ALA A 121 -32.70 -13.32 -6.36
N LEU A 122 -32.33 -13.66 -5.12
CA LEU A 122 -31.05 -13.29 -4.51
C LEU A 122 -29.85 -13.78 -5.34
N SER A 123 -29.86 -15.05 -5.74
CA SER A 123 -28.78 -15.66 -6.52
C SER A 123 -28.63 -14.99 -7.88
N THR A 124 -29.75 -14.70 -8.55
CA THR A 124 -29.77 -13.99 -9.84
C THR A 124 -29.17 -12.59 -9.69
N HIS A 125 -29.57 -11.86 -8.65
CA HIS A 125 -29.04 -10.53 -8.38
C HIS A 125 -27.54 -10.57 -8.04
N LEU A 126 -27.11 -11.50 -7.19
CA LEU A 126 -25.69 -11.68 -6.85
C LEU A 126 -24.86 -12.04 -8.09
N GLN A 127 -25.38 -12.90 -8.97
CA GLN A 127 -24.73 -13.22 -10.24
C GLN A 127 -24.61 -12.00 -11.14
N GLN A 128 -25.65 -11.15 -11.20
CA GLN A 128 -25.59 -9.89 -11.93
C GLN A 128 -24.53 -8.95 -11.35
N THR A 129 -24.47 -8.78 -10.02
CA THR A 129 -23.42 -7.96 -9.38
C THR A 129 -22.02 -8.50 -9.65
N ALA A 130 -21.82 -9.82 -9.60
CA ALA A 130 -20.55 -10.46 -9.94
C ALA A 130 -20.17 -10.21 -11.41
N SER A 131 -21.13 -10.29 -12.34
CA SER A 131 -20.89 -9.99 -13.75
C SER A 131 -20.48 -8.53 -13.98
N LEU A 132 -21.10 -7.59 -13.25
CA LEU A 132 -20.71 -6.17 -13.28
C LEU A 132 -19.32 -5.94 -12.70
N LEU A 133 -18.94 -6.66 -11.64
CA LEU A 133 -17.58 -6.60 -11.11
C LEU A 133 -16.56 -7.15 -12.13
N CYS A 134 -16.91 -8.21 -12.86
CA CYS A 134 -16.09 -8.72 -13.96
C CYS A 134 -15.92 -7.66 -15.07
N THR A 135 -16.99 -7.02 -15.53
CA THR A 135 -16.89 -5.98 -16.57
C THR A 135 -16.09 -4.77 -16.09
N LEU A 136 -16.23 -4.37 -14.82
CA LEU A 136 -15.42 -3.30 -14.23
C LEU A 136 -13.94 -3.67 -14.12
N SER A 137 -13.64 -4.93 -13.82
CA SER A 137 -12.25 -5.38 -13.70
C SER A 137 -11.51 -5.38 -15.04
N SER A 138 -12.21 -5.64 -16.15
CA SER A 138 -11.65 -5.61 -17.50
C SER A 138 -12.76 -5.37 -18.52
N PRO A 139 -12.93 -4.12 -18.99
CA PRO A 139 -14.05 -3.76 -19.85
C PRO A 139 -13.99 -4.39 -21.25
N LEU A 140 -12.78 -4.72 -21.74
CA LEU A 140 -12.59 -5.30 -23.08
C LEU A 140 -12.70 -6.83 -23.11
N SER A 141 -12.47 -7.50 -21.98
CA SER A 141 -12.55 -8.96 -21.86
C SER A 141 -12.95 -9.30 -20.42
N PRO A 142 -14.26 -9.39 -20.12
CA PRO A 142 -14.72 -9.64 -18.77
C PRO A 142 -14.30 -11.05 -18.35
N PRO A 143 -13.54 -11.21 -17.26
CA PRO A 143 -13.06 -12.50 -16.84
C PRO A 143 -14.19 -13.28 -16.12
N PRO A 144 -14.08 -14.61 -15.98
CA PRO A 144 -15.10 -15.38 -15.27
C PRO A 144 -15.13 -15.01 -13.77
N PRO A 145 -16.29 -15.10 -13.09
CA PRO A 145 -16.42 -14.69 -11.69
C PRO A 145 -15.51 -15.50 -10.74
N SER A 146 -15.13 -16.72 -11.12
CA SER A 146 -14.16 -17.55 -10.39
C SER A 146 -12.75 -16.97 -10.34
N SER A 147 -12.41 -16.06 -11.24
CA SER A 147 -11.10 -15.38 -11.28
C SER A 147 -11.06 -14.06 -10.49
N LEU A 148 -12.20 -13.56 -10.01
CA LEU A 148 -12.25 -12.33 -9.21
C LEU A 148 -11.42 -12.40 -7.92
N PRO A 149 -11.39 -13.54 -7.17
CA PRO A 149 -10.57 -13.62 -5.97
C PRO A 149 -9.07 -13.52 -6.27
N THR A 150 -8.63 -14.13 -7.37
CA THR A 150 -7.20 -14.12 -7.75
C THR A 150 -6.79 -12.73 -8.21
N THR A 151 -7.59 -12.06 -9.04
CA THR A 151 -7.32 -10.66 -9.46
C THR A 151 -7.37 -9.68 -8.29
N ALA A 152 -8.31 -9.85 -7.35
CA ALA A 152 -8.35 -9.04 -6.14
C ALA A 152 -7.10 -9.27 -5.26
N SER A 153 -6.64 -10.51 -5.15
CA SER A 153 -5.44 -10.83 -4.39
C SER A 153 -4.18 -10.25 -5.04
N SER A 154 -4.06 -10.30 -6.37
CA SER A 154 -2.93 -9.72 -7.10
C SER A 154 -2.92 -8.20 -6.99
N LEU A 155 -4.07 -7.55 -7.17
CA LEU A 155 -4.19 -6.10 -7.01
C LEU A 155 -3.82 -5.67 -5.58
N ARG A 156 -4.22 -6.46 -4.58
CA ARG A 156 -3.82 -6.22 -3.19
C ARG A 156 -2.32 -6.39 -2.99
N THR A 157 -1.68 -7.42 -3.54
CA THR A 157 -0.22 -7.61 -3.41
C THR A 157 0.55 -6.51 -4.13
N ASP A 158 0.07 -6.10 -5.31
CA ASP A 158 0.69 -5.06 -6.10
C ASP A 158 0.63 -3.72 -5.35
N ALA A 159 -0.53 -3.37 -4.80
CA ALA A 159 -0.72 -2.14 -4.04
C ALA A 159 0.00 -2.14 -2.67
N SER A 160 0.06 -3.28 -1.97
CA SER A 160 0.57 -3.33 -0.58
C SER A 160 2.04 -3.69 -0.46
N GLN A 161 2.62 -4.40 -1.43
CA GLN A 161 3.99 -4.90 -1.36
C GLN A 161 4.83 -4.38 -2.53
N VAL A 162 4.39 -4.61 -3.77
CA VAL A 162 5.19 -4.29 -4.96
C VAL A 162 5.38 -2.78 -5.08
N LEU A 163 4.29 -2.02 -5.13
CA LEU A 163 4.34 -0.57 -5.32
C LEU A 163 5.13 0.17 -4.22
N PRO A 164 4.95 -0.12 -2.92
CA PRO A 164 5.78 0.50 -1.88
C PRO A 164 7.25 0.14 -2.01
N SER A 165 7.57 -1.11 -2.36
CA SER A 165 8.96 -1.54 -2.51
C SER A 165 9.65 -0.87 -3.70
N THR A 166 8.99 -0.79 -4.86
CA THR A 166 9.51 -0.12 -6.06
C THR A 166 9.60 1.39 -5.86
N LEU A 167 8.64 2.00 -5.18
CA LEU A 167 8.71 3.41 -4.82
C LEU A 167 9.89 3.68 -3.88
N SER A 168 10.11 2.81 -2.90
CA SER A 168 11.24 2.95 -1.97
C SER A 168 12.59 2.82 -2.69
N SER A 169 12.74 1.87 -3.61
CA SER A 169 13.97 1.71 -4.38
C SER A 169 14.19 2.89 -5.33
N SER A 170 13.15 3.33 -6.03
CA SER A 170 13.19 4.51 -6.90
C SER A 170 13.59 5.77 -6.11
N LYS A 171 13.05 5.96 -4.90
CA LYS A 171 13.43 7.05 -4.01
C LYS A 171 14.91 6.99 -3.62
N THR A 172 15.43 5.82 -3.26
CA THR A 172 16.86 5.67 -2.93
C THR A 172 17.75 5.94 -4.14
N HIS A 173 17.36 5.45 -5.32
CA HIS A 173 18.09 5.69 -6.55
C HIS A 173 18.15 7.19 -6.88
N LEU A 174 17.01 7.90 -6.78
CA LEU A 174 16.95 9.35 -6.99
C LEU A 174 17.84 10.11 -6.00
N SER A 175 17.85 9.72 -4.72
CA SER A 175 18.71 10.34 -3.70
C SER A 175 20.19 10.16 -4.00
N ASN A 176 20.59 8.96 -4.44
CA ASN A 176 21.98 8.67 -4.81
C ASN A 176 22.40 9.47 -6.03
N SER A 177 21.57 9.49 -7.09
CA SER A 177 21.84 10.31 -8.28
C SER A 177 21.94 11.80 -7.95
N ALA A 178 21.08 12.31 -7.08
CA ALA A 178 21.15 13.71 -6.63
C ALA A 178 22.45 14.00 -5.86
N HIS A 179 22.89 13.08 -5.01
CA HIS A 179 24.16 13.19 -4.29
C HIS A 179 25.36 13.20 -5.26
N GLU A 180 25.37 12.30 -6.24
CA GLU A 180 26.41 12.24 -7.29
C GLU A 180 26.49 13.55 -8.08
N VAL A 181 25.34 14.06 -8.54
CA VAL A 181 25.27 15.35 -9.26
C VAL A 181 25.81 16.49 -8.41
N LEU A 182 25.43 16.57 -7.13
CA LEU A 182 25.91 17.61 -6.22
C LEU A 182 27.42 17.50 -5.99
N SER A 183 27.95 16.28 -5.82
CA SER A 183 29.39 16.04 -5.66
C SER A 183 30.18 16.47 -6.91
N LEU A 184 29.68 16.15 -8.10
CA LEU A 184 30.27 16.56 -9.38
C LEU A 184 30.22 18.08 -9.55
N HIS A 185 29.11 18.71 -9.16
CA HIS A 185 28.98 20.15 -9.21
C HIS A 185 29.99 20.84 -8.28
N LEU A 186 30.18 20.34 -7.06
CA LEU A 186 31.20 20.85 -6.14
C LEU A 186 32.61 20.65 -6.69
N ALA A 187 32.92 19.49 -7.26
CA ALA A 187 34.22 19.24 -7.88
C ALA A 187 34.50 20.18 -9.06
N LEU A 188 33.47 20.45 -9.89
CA LEU A 188 33.57 21.38 -11.00
C LEU A 188 33.76 22.83 -10.54
N LEU A 189 33.00 23.28 -9.53
CA LEU A 189 33.19 24.61 -8.94
C LEU A 189 34.59 24.76 -8.36
N HIS A 190 35.07 23.75 -7.64
CA HIS A 190 36.43 23.75 -7.09
C HIS A 190 37.49 23.83 -8.20
N ALA A 191 37.36 23.02 -9.26
CA ALA A 191 38.26 23.07 -10.41
C ALA A 191 38.21 24.43 -11.13
N ALA A 192 37.02 25.01 -11.29
CA ALA A 192 36.85 26.32 -11.90
C ALA A 192 37.53 27.42 -11.07
N ILE A 193 37.36 27.40 -9.74
CA ILE A 193 38.03 28.33 -8.82
C ILE A 193 39.55 28.20 -8.95
N LEU A 194 40.09 26.98 -8.92
CA LEU A 194 41.54 26.77 -9.08
C LEU A 194 42.07 27.25 -10.44
N ILE A 195 41.30 27.08 -11.51
CA ILE A 195 41.66 27.59 -12.84
C ILE A 195 41.65 29.12 -12.83
N LEU A 196 40.62 29.75 -12.27
CA LEU A 196 40.53 31.21 -12.12
C LEU A 196 41.71 31.76 -11.30
N GLU A 197 42.04 31.14 -10.18
CA GLU A 197 43.20 31.52 -9.37
C GLU A 197 44.50 31.41 -10.17
N ARG A 198 44.73 30.29 -10.85
CA ARG A 198 45.98 30.06 -11.57
C ARG A 198 46.13 30.92 -12.83
N THR A 199 45.03 31.19 -13.53
CA THR A 199 45.03 31.94 -14.79
C THR A 199 44.98 33.44 -14.56
N GLN A 200 44.15 33.93 -13.64
CA GLN A 200 43.98 35.35 -13.41
C GLN A 200 44.95 35.88 -12.35
N HIS A 201 44.99 35.27 -11.17
CA HIS A 201 45.88 35.72 -10.10
C HIS A 201 47.33 35.29 -10.32
N GLY A 202 47.55 34.07 -10.82
CA GLY A 202 48.88 33.58 -11.14
C GLY A 202 49.56 34.32 -12.31
N ALA A 203 48.82 34.72 -13.34
CA ALA A 203 49.40 35.51 -14.45
C ALA A 203 49.71 36.96 -14.04
N LEU A 204 48.85 37.59 -13.24
CA LEU A 204 49.10 38.93 -12.69
C LEU A 204 50.30 38.94 -11.73
N ALA A 205 50.44 37.91 -10.88
CA ALA A 205 51.62 37.77 -10.02
C ALA A 205 52.91 37.59 -10.85
N ARG A 206 52.85 36.79 -11.92
CA ARG A 206 54.00 36.62 -12.83
C ARG A 206 54.34 37.90 -13.61
N SER A 207 53.34 38.66 -14.09
CA SER A 207 53.61 39.90 -14.81
C SER A 207 54.16 40.99 -13.90
N THR A 208 53.63 41.12 -12.68
CA THR A 208 54.14 42.09 -11.68
C THR A 208 55.56 41.75 -11.23
N ALA A 209 55.87 40.46 -11.02
CA ALA A 209 57.23 40.01 -10.75
C ALA A 209 58.19 40.33 -11.92
N ALA A 210 57.81 40.03 -13.16
CA ALA A 210 58.63 40.34 -14.33
C ALA A 210 58.85 41.86 -14.52
N THR A 211 57.84 42.69 -14.22
CA THR A 211 58.01 44.15 -14.23
C THR A 211 58.96 44.62 -13.12
N ALA A 212 58.88 44.02 -11.92
CA ALA A 212 59.77 44.36 -10.82
C ALA A 212 61.23 43.95 -11.12
N GLU A 213 61.45 42.74 -11.67
CA GLU A 213 62.78 42.28 -12.11
C GLU A 213 63.38 43.20 -13.18
N ASN A 214 62.59 43.58 -14.19
CA ASN A 214 63.05 44.53 -15.21
C ASN A 214 63.42 45.90 -14.59
N HIS A 215 62.64 46.40 -13.62
CA HIS A 215 62.98 47.64 -12.92
C HIS A 215 64.24 47.53 -12.06
N THR A 216 64.52 46.38 -11.44
CA THR A 216 65.77 46.17 -10.68
C THR A 216 66.99 46.08 -11.58
N MET A 217 66.86 45.52 -12.79
CA MET A 217 67.97 45.44 -13.73
C MET A 217 68.41 46.83 -14.23
N TYR A 218 67.46 47.74 -14.46
CA TYR A 218 67.76 49.13 -14.84
C TYR A 218 68.41 49.97 -13.73
N ILE A 219 68.25 49.60 -12.46
CA ILE A 219 68.87 50.31 -11.32
C ILE A 219 70.33 49.86 -11.12
N GLN A 220 70.72 48.72 -11.68
CA GLN A 220 72.06 48.13 -11.53
C GLN A 220 73.05 48.57 -12.62
N ASP A 221 72.57 49.25 -13.66
CA ASP A 221 73.35 49.83 -14.78
C ASP A 221 73.61 51.35 -14.64
N ILE A 222 73.42 51.91 -13.43
CA ILE A 222 73.83 53.29 -13.04
C ILE A 222 74.91 53.20 -11.96
#